data_AF-A0AA35D9G7-F1
#
_entry.id   AF-A0AA35D9G7-F1
#
_cell.length_a   1.000
_cell.length_b   1.000
_cell.length_c   1.000
_cell.angle_alpha   90.00
_cell.angle_beta   90.00
_cell.angle_gamma   90.00
#
_symmetry.space_group_name_H-M   'P 1'
#
loop_
_entity.id
_entity.type
_entity.pdbx_description
1 polymer ?
#
loop_
_entity_poly.entity_id
_entity_poly.type
_entity_poly.pdbx_seq_one_letter_code
_entity_poly.pdbx_strand_id
1 'polypeptide(L)'
;MPLARGDEFVILLCEQASKTHLQNIAHKVQQACATPFVWEGASYVLHARGGVALYPDHALQWDALLHCADTAMYASKQAGRHQIRLYQVHAEAALLARAEVAAQAVVGPKA
;
A
#
# COMPACT_ATOMS: atom_id res chain seq x y z
N MET A 1 -11.38 9.65 0.34
CA MET A 1 -10.99 10.40 -0.90
C MET A 1 -10.91 9.37 -2.01
N PRO A 2 -11.47 9.58 -3.23
CA PRO A 2 -11.54 8.50 -4.21
C PRO A 2 -10.14 8.14 -4.73
N LEU A 3 -10.01 6.86 -5.10
CA LEU A 3 -8.78 6.08 -5.14
C LEU A 3 -7.98 6.08 -6.43
N ALA A 4 -8.34 6.93 -7.39
CA ALA A 4 -7.70 6.92 -8.68
C ALA A 4 -7.32 8.33 -9.09
N ARG A 5 -6.13 8.76 -8.65
CA ARG A 5 -5.28 9.57 -9.52
C ARG A 5 -4.85 8.68 -10.69
N GLY A 6 -4.46 9.25 -11.84
CA GLY A 6 -4.24 8.49 -13.08
C GLY A 6 -3.20 7.34 -13.00
N ASP A 7 -2.49 7.21 -11.89
CA ASP A 7 -1.46 6.21 -11.58
C ASP A 7 -1.88 5.15 -10.54
N GLU A 8 -3.12 5.16 -10.05
CA GLU A 8 -3.63 4.24 -9.02
C GLU A 8 -4.66 3.25 -9.59
N PHE A 9 -4.60 2.00 -9.14
CA PHE A 9 -5.50 0.92 -9.58
C PHE A 9 -5.82 -0.05 -8.43
N VAL A 10 -6.89 -0.82 -8.58
CA VAL A 10 -7.33 -1.84 -7.61
C VAL A 10 -7.33 -3.21 -8.27
N ILE A 11 -6.79 -4.22 -7.57
CA ILE A 11 -6.92 -5.64 -7.95
C ILE A 11 -7.89 -6.30 -6.97
N LEU A 12 -8.97 -6.88 -7.50
CA LEU A 12 -9.90 -7.71 -6.75
C LEU A 12 -9.63 -9.18 -7.02
N LEU A 13 -9.52 -9.98 -5.96
CA LEU A 13 -9.39 -11.43 -6.02
C LEU A 13 -10.67 -12.06 -5.47
N CYS A 14 -11.42 -12.75 -6.34
CA CYS A 14 -12.72 -13.30 -5.99
C CYS A 14 -12.66 -14.71 -5.36
N GLU A 15 -11.48 -15.32 -5.30
CA GLU A 15 -11.28 -16.65 -4.72
C GLU A 15 -10.85 -16.56 -3.25
N GLN A 16 -11.12 -17.61 -2.47
CA GLN A 16 -10.59 -17.72 -1.10
C GLN A 16 -9.06 -17.74 -1.14
N ALA A 17 -8.46 -16.59 -0.87
CA ALA A 17 -7.02 -16.43 -0.82
C ALA A 17 -6.53 -16.56 0.62
N SER A 18 -5.62 -17.50 0.87
CA SER A 18 -4.85 -17.48 2.12
C SER A 18 -3.92 -16.27 2.15
N LYS A 19 -3.47 -15.87 3.35
CA LYS A 19 -2.46 -14.81 3.51
C LYS A 19 -1.20 -15.07 2.66
N THR A 20 -0.74 -16.31 2.58
CA THR A 20 0.40 -16.71 1.74
C THR A 20 0.09 -16.54 0.25
N HIS A 21 -1.13 -16.88 -0.18
CA HIS A 21 -1.56 -16.66 -1.56
C HIS A 21 -1.51 -15.16 -1.90
N LEU A 22 -2.05 -14.30 -1.02
CA LEU A 22 -2.03 -12.85 -1.21
C LEU A 22 -0.60 -12.29 -1.28
N GLN A 23 0.31 -12.79 -0.44
CA GLN A 23 1.72 -12.39 -0.48
C GLN A 23 2.38 -12.78 -1.81
N ASN A 24 2.07 -13.97 -2.34
CA ASN A 24 2.59 -14.42 -3.63
C ASN A 24 2.05 -13.56 -4.79
N ILE A 25 0.77 -13.18 -4.78
CA ILE A 25 0.20 -12.28 -5.79
C ILE A 25 0.84 -10.90 -5.70
N ALA A 26 0.96 -10.35 -4.48
CA ALA A 26 1.62 -9.06 -4.27
C ALA A 26 3.07 -9.08 -4.81
N HIS A 27 3.80 -10.16 -4.59
CA HIS A 27 5.15 -10.32 -5.12
C HIS A 27 5.17 -10.37 -6.66
N LYS A 28 4.26 -11.11 -7.28
CA LYS A 28 4.12 -11.18 -8.75
C LYS A 28 3.83 -9.80 -9.35
N VAL A 29 2.92 -9.04 -8.76
CA VAL A 29 2.60 -7.67 -9.19
C VAL A 29 3.83 -6.78 -9.08
N GLN A 30 4.55 -6.84 -7.96
CA GLN A 30 5.76 -6.06 -7.76
C GLN A 30 6.85 -6.39 -8.79
N GLN A 31 7.05 -7.67 -9.12
CA GLN A 31 7.99 -8.11 -10.15
C GLN A 31 7.58 -7.66 -11.56
N ALA A 32 6.30 -7.79 -11.89
CA ALA A 32 5.77 -7.35 -13.18
C ALA A 32 6.01 -5.85 -13.39
N CYS A 33 5.72 -5.01 -12.39
CA CYS A 33 5.97 -3.57 -12.48
C CYS A 33 7.47 -3.23 -12.57
N ALA A 34 8.32 -3.99 -11.87
CA ALA A 34 9.77 -3.80 -11.85
C ALA A 34 10.48 -4.36 -13.09
N THR A 35 9.74 -4.94 -14.04
CA THR A 35 10.33 -5.41 -15.30
C THR A 35 10.65 -4.20 -16.18
N PRO A 36 11.90 -3.99 -16.60
CA PRO A 36 12.27 -2.87 -17.46
C PRO A 36 11.51 -2.91 -18.78
N PHE A 37 11.10 -1.74 -19.28
CA PHE A 37 10.49 -1.60 -20.60
C PHE A 37 11.10 -0.42 -21.34
N VAL A 38 11.08 -0.49 -22.66
CA VAL A 38 11.64 0.54 -23.53
C VAL A 38 10.52 1.46 -24.01
N TRP A 39 10.70 2.76 -23.84
CA TRP A 39 9.83 3.80 -24.37
C TRP A 39 10.71 4.87 -25.01
N GLU A 40 10.44 5.25 -26.25
CA GLU A 40 11.21 6.27 -27.00
C GLU A 40 12.74 6.05 -26.98
N GLY A 41 13.17 4.77 -27.00
CA GLY A 41 14.59 4.39 -27.00
C GLY A 41 15.28 4.50 -25.64
N ALA A 42 14.58 4.90 -24.58
CA ALA A 42 15.05 4.89 -23.20
C ALA A 42 14.45 3.70 -22.43
N SER A 43 15.23 3.16 -21.49
CA SER A 43 14.79 2.07 -20.60
C SER A 43 14.25 2.65 -19.29
N TYR A 44 13.05 2.21 -18.91
CA TYR A 44 12.36 2.64 -17.70
C TYR A 44 12.05 1.45 -16.81
N VAL A 45 12.04 1.68 -15.51
CA VAL A 45 11.61 0.72 -14.49
C VAL A 45 10.55 1.39 -13.64
N LEU A 46 9.37 0.76 -13.56
CA LEU A 46 8.31 1.21 -12.67
C LEU A 46 8.37 0.45 -11.35
N HIS A 47 7.84 1.08 -10.32
CA HIS A 47 7.75 0.49 -9.01
C HIS A 47 6.36 0.67 -8.45
N ALA A 48 5.69 -0.44 -8.20
CA ALA A 48 4.40 -0.43 -7.53
C ALA A 48 4.56 -0.26 -6.01
N ARG A 49 3.68 0.54 -5.44
CA ARG A 49 3.39 0.58 -4.00
C ARG A 49 1.93 0.24 -3.84
N GLY A 50 1.59 -0.49 -2.79
CA GLY A 50 0.21 -0.94 -2.62
C GLY A 50 -0.05 -1.44 -1.22
N GLY A 51 -1.33 -1.61 -0.95
CA GLY A 51 -1.83 -2.23 0.26
C GLY A 51 -2.80 -3.34 -0.10
N VAL A 52 -2.85 -4.36 0.75
CA VAL A 52 -3.68 -5.55 0.55
C VAL A 52 -4.55 -5.74 1.79
N ALA A 53 -5.83 -5.97 1.58
CA ALA A 53 -6.76 -6.36 2.63
C ALA A 53 -7.45 -7.70 2.28
N LEU A 54 -7.85 -8.44 3.31
CA LEU A 54 -8.45 -9.76 3.20
C LEU A 54 -9.83 -9.73 3.83
N TYR A 55 -10.83 -10.15 3.06
CA TYR A 55 -12.15 -10.49 3.57
C TYR A 55 -12.15 -11.95 4.07
N PRO A 56 -12.81 -12.28 5.18
CA PRO A 56 -13.49 -11.38 6.13
C PRO A 56 -12.58 -10.79 7.21
N ASP A 57 -11.31 -11.21 7.27
CA ASP A 57 -10.40 -10.97 8.40
C ASP A 57 -10.20 -9.49 8.75
N HIS A 58 -10.14 -8.61 7.75
CA HIS A 58 -9.89 -7.18 7.97
C HIS A 58 -11.17 -6.35 8.00
N ALA A 59 -12.18 -6.74 7.23
CA ALA A 59 -13.48 -6.08 7.18
C ALA A 59 -14.53 -6.95 6.50
N LEU A 60 -15.79 -6.74 6.89
CA LEU A 60 -16.96 -7.43 6.30
C LEU A 60 -17.64 -6.64 5.18
N GLN A 61 -17.36 -5.34 5.09
CA GLN A 61 -17.98 -4.43 4.12
C GLN A 61 -16.94 -3.95 3.11
N TRP A 62 -17.37 -3.77 1.86
CA TRP A 62 -16.51 -3.33 0.76
C TRP A 62 -15.73 -2.04 1.08
N ASP A 63 -16.44 -0.98 1.50
CA ASP A 63 -15.82 0.32 1.75
C ASP A 63 -14.78 0.24 2.89
N ALA A 64 -15.07 -0.54 3.93
CA ALA A 64 -14.15 -0.77 5.04
C ALA A 64 -12.93 -1.59 4.61
N LEU A 65 -13.11 -2.60 3.76
CA LEU A 65 -12.01 -3.41 3.23
C LEU A 65 -11.07 -2.58 2.35
N LEU A 66 -11.66 -1.71 1.52
CA LEU A 66 -10.92 -0.79 0.67
C LEU A 66 -10.14 0.22 1.53
N HIS A 67 -10.75 0.75 2.58
CA HIS A 67 -10.06 1.61 3.54
C HIS A 67 -8.86 0.91 4.21
N CYS A 68 -9.00 -0.37 4.61
CA CYS A 68 -7.88 -1.15 5.12
C CYS A 68 -6.74 -1.28 4.10
N ALA A 69 -7.06 -1.54 2.83
CA ALA A 69 -6.06 -1.62 1.77
C ALA A 69 -5.35 -0.27 1.56
N ASP A 70 -6.09 0.84 1.60
CA ASP A 70 -5.53 2.19 1.46
C ASP A 70 -4.60 2.55 2.62
N THR A 71 -5.00 2.24 3.85
CA THR A 71 -4.16 2.45 5.03
C THR A 71 -2.87 1.65 4.94
N ALA A 72 -2.94 0.40 4.46
CA ALA A 72 -1.76 -0.42 4.21
C ALA A 72 -0.87 0.15 3.08
N MET A 73 -1.47 0.68 2.02
CA MET A 73 -0.75 1.36 0.93
C MET A 73 -0.04 2.61 1.44
N TYR A 74 -0.72 3.43 2.24
CA TYR A 74 -0.13 4.64 2.78
C TYR A 74 1.04 4.33 3.73
N ALA A 75 0.91 3.29 4.57
CA ALA A 75 2.02 2.77 5.38
C ALA A 75 3.19 2.26 4.50
N SER A 76 2.90 1.69 3.33
CA SER A 76 3.90 1.32 2.33
C SER A 76 4.64 2.55 1.77
N LYS A 77 3.91 3.62 1.43
CA LYS A 77 4.48 4.89 0.95
C LYS A 77 5.43 5.51 1.99
N GLN A 78 5.08 5.49 3.28
CA GLN A 78 5.93 6.02 4.35
C GLN A 78 7.18 5.18 4.67
N ALA A 79 7.16 3.87 4.41
CA ALA A 79 8.30 3.00 4.70
C ALA A 79 9.48 3.17 3.71
N GLY A 80 9.35 4.03 2.69
CA GLY A 80 10.41 4.38 1.76
C GLY A 80 10.78 3.30 0.74
N ARG A 81 10.20 2.10 0.80
CA ARG A 81 10.47 0.99 -0.12
C ARG A 81 9.33 0.78 -1.13
N HIS A 82 9.67 0.27 -2.32
CA HIS A 82 8.75 -0.14 -3.39
C HIS A 82 8.01 -1.44 -3.02
N GLN A 83 7.24 -1.39 -1.94
CA GLN A 83 6.66 -2.59 -1.35
C GLN A 83 5.14 -2.54 -1.33
N ILE A 84 4.55 -3.73 -1.44
CA ILE A 84 3.13 -3.96 -1.17
C ILE A 84 3.02 -4.51 0.25
N ARG A 85 2.11 -3.97 1.06
CA ARG A 85 1.92 -4.39 2.47
C ARG A 85 0.55 -5.00 2.67
N LEU A 86 0.48 -6.09 3.42
CA LEU A 86 -0.78 -6.56 3.98
C LEU A 86 -1.19 -5.63 5.13
N TYR A 87 -2.46 -5.27 5.20
CA TYR A 87 -3.03 -4.55 6.33
C TYR A 87 -2.79 -5.33 7.63
N GLN A 88 -2.51 -4.59 8.69
CA GLN A 88 -2.34 -5.11 10.03
C GLN A 88 -3.13 -4.20 10.97
N VAL A 89 -4.03 -4.79 11.76
CA VAL A 89 -4.90 -4.06 12.70
C VAL A 89 -4.08 -3.18 13.67
N HIS A 90 -2.88 -3.60 14.06
CA HIS A 90 -1.99 -2.82 14.93
C HIS A 90 -1.12 -1.79 14.19
N ALA A 91 -1.00 -1.86 12.86
CA ALA A 91 -0.19 -0.90 12.12
C ALA A 91 -0.87 0.47 12.05
N GLU A 92 -2.19 0.54 12.15
CA GLU A 92 -2.94 1.80 12.18
C GLU A 92 -2.62 2.62 13.44
N ALA A 93 -2.58 1.98 14.60
CA ALA A 93 -2.15 2.61 15.85
C ALA A 93 -0.68 3.10 15.79
N ALA A 94 0.21 2.31 15.21
CA ALA A 94 1.62 2.71 15.03
C ALA A 94 1.81 3.85 14.02
N LEU A 95 0.93 3.93 13.02
CA LEU A 95 0.95 4.98 12.00
C LEU A 95 0.43 6.31 12.55
N LEU A 96 -0.66 6.28 13.32
CA LEU A 96 -1.17 7.42 14.09
C LEU A 96 -0.11 7.93 15.07
N ALA A 97 0.51 7.03 15.83
CA ALA A 97 1.59 7.39 16.74
C ALA A 97 2.80 8.02 16.02
N ARG A 98 3.16 7.53 14.82
CA ARG A 98 4.25 8.12 14.01
C ARG A 98 3.89 9.47 13.42
N ALA A 99 2.64 9.66 12.98
CA ALA A 99 2.16 10.94 12.48
C ALA A 99 2.11 12.00 13.61
N GLU A 100 1.72 11.61 14.83
CA GLU A 100 1.76 12.47 16.00
C GLU A 100 3.18 12.87 16.39
N VAL A 101 4.12 11.92 16.43
CA VAL A 101 5.54 12.21 16.72
C VAL A 101 6.16 13.10 15.63
N ALA A 102 5.84 12.89 14.36
CA ALA A 102 6.29 13.75 13.26
C ALA A 102 5.68 15.16 13.34
N ALA A 103 4.43 15.31 13.75
CA ALA A 103 3.78 16.60 13.95
C ALA A 103 4.40 17.40 15.11
N GLN A 104 4.86 16.73 16.16
CA GLN A 104 5.54 17.36 17.30
C GLN A 104 6.98 17.78 16.98
N ALA A 105 7.67 17.06 16.08
CA ALA A 105 9.04 17.38 15.67
C ALA A 105 9.16 18.62 14.75
N VAL A 106 8.06 19.10 14.16
CA VAL A 106 8.06 20.32 13.31
C VAL A 106 7.96 21.61 14.13
N VAL A 107 7.61 21.53 15.42
CA VAL A 107 7.58 22.68 16.34
C VAL A 107 8.88 22.72 17.15
N GLY A 108 10.02 22.77 16.46
CA GLY A 108 11.29 23.21 17.07
C GLY A 108 11.29 24.74 17.23
N PRO A 109 11.85 25.30 18.32
CA PRO A 109 11.65 26.69 18.69
C PRO A 109 12.21 27.63 17.63
N LYS A 110 11.35 28.53 17.13
CA LYS A 110 11.81 29.76 16.46
C LYS A 110 12.52 30.59 17.54
N ALA A 111 13.73 31.06 17.19
CA ALA A 111 14.67 31.81 18.01
C ALA A 111 14.07 32.80 19.01
#